data_AF-A0A8D1M547-F1
#
_entry.id   AF-A0A8D1M547-F1
#
_cell.length_a   1.000
_cell.length_b   1.000
_cell.length_c   1.000
_cell.angle_alpha   90.00
_cell.angle_beta   90.00
_cell.angle_gamma   90.00
#
_symmetry.space_group_name_H-M   'P 1'
#
loop_
_entity.id
_entity.type
_entity.pdbx_description
1 polymer ?
#
loop_
_entity_poly.entity_id
_entity_poly.type
_entity_poly.pdbx_seq_one_letter_code
_entity_poly.pdbx_strand_id
1 'polypeptide(L)'
;MCVCVCVCVCVCESVPTCAGLHRGCVNLQPQLASVTFATNNPTLTTVALEKPLCMFDSSAALHGTYEVYLYVLVDSASSRNASVQDSTKTPLSSTPQETEGGRTGPYKAAAFDLAPCSDLPSLDAVRDVSQASEILNAYLVRVGINGTCLSDPNFRGLCNPPLSAATEYRFKYVLVNISTGLVQDQTLWSDPVRTNRLTPYSAIDTWPGRRSGGMIVITSILGSLPFFLLVGFAGAIVLSLMRGDPRSQRAAFHPGGGGSPGRGDVPTPLTTRMYVYLD
;
A
#
# COMPACT_ATOMS: atom_id res chain seq x y z
N MET A 1 -17.68 -28.93 5.69
CA MET A 1 -18.28 -27.59 5.47
C MET A 1 -17.27 -26.78 4.67
N CYS A 2 -17.38 -26.82 3.34
CA CYS A 2 -16.55 -26.05 2.43
C CYS A 2 -17.30 -24.76 2.08
N VAL A 3 -16.71 -23.61 2.39
CA VAL A 3 -17.23 -22.32 1.96
C VAL A 3 -16.40 -21.90 0.75
N CYS A 4 -17.00 -21.97 -0.43
CA CYS A 4 -16.45 -21.38 -1.66
C CYS A 4 -16.54 -19.85 -1.55
N VAL A 5 -15.42 -19.16 -1.69
CA VAL A 5 -15.38 -17.72 -1.96
C VAL A 5 -15.15 -17.56 -3.46
N CYS A 6 -16.16 -17.08 -4.18
CA CYS A 6 -16.03 -16.69 -5.58
C CYS A 6 -15.01 -15.55 -5.69
N VAL A 7 -13.86 -15.83 -6.27
CA VAL A 7 -12.97 -14.79 -6.79
C VAL A 7 -13.43 -14.50 -8.22
N CYS A 8 -14.10 -13.37 -8.44
CA CYS A 8 -14.30 -12.85 -9.78
C CYS A 8 -12.96 -12.32 -10.30
N VAL A 9 -12.18 -13.19 -10.94
CA VAL A 9 -11.08 -12.76 -11.81
C VAL A 9 -11.70 -12.43 -13.16
N CYS A 10 -11.86 -11.14 -13.46
CA CYS A 10 -12.12 -10.71 -14.82
C CYS A 10 -10.81 -10.79 -15.60
N VAL A 11 -10.52 -11.96 -16.18
CA VAL A 11 -9.54 -12.06 -17.26
C VAL A 11 -10.24 -11.59 -18.52
N CYS A 12 -9.92 -10.39 -19.01
CA CYS A 12 -10.33 -9.96 -20.35
C CYS A 12 -9.42 -10.63 -21.39
N GLU A 13 -9.65 -11.91 -21.64
CA GLU A 13 -9.06 -12.63 -22.78
C GLU A 13 -10.17 -12.94 -23.78
N SER A 14 -10.49 -11.96 -24.62
CA SER A 14 -11.14 -12.20 -25.91
C SER A 14 -11.15 -10.89 -26.69
N VAL A 15 -10.36 -10.84 -27.76
CA VAL A 15 -10.45 -9.84 -28.83
C VAL A 15 -11.82 -9.97 -29.49
N PRO A 16 -12.63 -8.90 -29.59
CA PRO A 16 -13.63 -8.79 -30.64
C PRO A 16 -13.15 -7.74 -31.64
N THR A 17 -12.82 -8.19 -32.84
CA THR A 17 -12.78 -7.35 -34.04
C THR A 17 -14.08 -6.57 -34.14
N CYS A 18 -14.04 -5.27 -33.82
CA CYS A 18 -15.11 -4.34 -34.15
C CYS A 18 -14.82 -3.75 -35.54
N ALA A 19 -15.16 -4.49 -36.58
CA ALA A 19 -15.30 -3.92 -37.91
C ALA A 19 -16.60 -3.13 -37.97
N GLY A 20 -16.51 -1.83 -38.26
CA GLY A 20 -17.62 -1.05 -38.81
C GLY A 20 -18.77 -0.76 -37.87
N LEU A 21 -18.56 0.05 -36.82
CA LEU A 21 -19.56 1.00 -36.35
C LEU A 21 -18.84 2.08 -35.54
N HIS A 22 -19.17 3.35 -35.80
CA HIS A 22 -18.78 4.53 -35.04
C HIS A 22 -18.84 4.22 -33.52
N ARG A 23 -17.69 3.94 -32.89
CA ARG A 23 -17.62 3.75 -31.43
C ARG A 23 -17.86 5.12 -30.80
N GLY A 24 -18.97 5.25 -30.08
CA GLY A 24 -19.28 6.43 -29.30
C GLY A 24 -18.13 6.73 -28.33
N CYS A 25 -17.74 8.00 -28.25
CA CYS A 25 -16.83 8.49 -27.23
C CYS A 25 -17.34 8.05 -25.87
N VAL A 26 -16.66 7.09 -25.24
CA VAL A 26 -16.71 6.99 -23.79
C VAL A 26 -16.20 8.34 -23.32
N ASN A 27 -16.99 9.05 -22.52
CA ASN A 27 -16.57 10.30 -21.90
C ASN A 27 -15.40 9.99 -20.95
N LEU A 28 -14.19 10.02 -21.48
CA LEU A 28 -12.96 9.73 -20.75
C LEU A 28 -12.67 10.90 -19.82
N GLN A 29 -12.30 10.58 -18.58
CA GLN A 29 -11.91 11.55 -17.56
C GLN A 29 -10.63 11.07 -16.89
N PRO A 30 -9.77 11.98 -16.39
CA PRO A 30 -8.54 11.59 -15.70
C PRO A 30 -8.86 10.73 -14.47
N GLN A 31 -8.02 9.72 -14.24
CA GLN A 31 -8.14 8.80 -13.12
C GLN A 31 -6.87 8.82 -12.27
N LEU A 32 -7.03 8.46 -10.99
CA LEU A 32 -5.90 8.24 -10.10
C LEU A 32 -5.05 7.09 -10.63
N ALA A 33 -3.72 7.25 -10.49
CA ALA A 33 -2.79 6.17 -10.75
C ALA A 33 -3.13 4.93 -9.93
N SER A 34 -3.13 3.77 -10.58
CA SER A 34 -3.29 2.47 -9.90
C SER A 34 -2.35 2.33 -8.69
N VAL A 35 -2.85 1.71 -7.63
CA VAL A 35 -2.12 1.45 -6.38
C VAL A 35 -0.85 0.62 -6.58
N THR A 36 -0.78 -0.14 -7.68
CA THR A 36 0.41 -0.87 -8.10
C THR A 36 1.57 0.07 -8.43
N PHE A 37 1.29 1.25 -8.97
CA PHE A 37 2.31 2.25 -9.31
C PHE A 37 2.44 3.36 -8.27
N ALA A 38 1.38 3.62 -7.49
CA ALA A 38 1.35 4.66 -6.47
C ALA A 38 0.51 4.25 -5.23
N THR A 39 1.12 3.50 -4.31
CA THR A 39 0.45 2.87 -3.16
C THR A 39 -0.16 3.84 -2.12
N ASN A 40 0.30 5.09 -2.06
CA ASN A 40 -0.19 6.11 -1.10
C ASN A 40 -0.64 7.38 -1.84
N ASN A 41 -1.57 7.22 -2.78
CA ASN A 41 -2.04 8.28 -3.66
C ASN A 41 -3.53 8.54 -3.42
N PRO A 42 -3.97 9.80 -3.16
CA PRO A 42 -3.19 11.03 -2.99
C PRO A 42 -2.30 11.08 -1.74
N THR A 43 -1.33 12.00 -1.73
CA THR A 43 -0.57 12.38 -0.53
C THR A 43 -1.11 13.67 0.08
N LEU A 44 -0.39 14.26 1.05
CA LEU A 44 -0.70 15.57 1.62
C LEU A 44 -0.69 16.69 0.57
N THR A 45 0.25 16.64 -0.37
CA THR A 45 0.53 17.74 -1.31
C THR A 45 0.67 17.28 -2.76
N THR A 46 0.52 16.00 -3.04
CA THR A 46 0.69 15.46 -4.40
C THR A 46 -0.43 14.51 -4.79
N VAL A 47 -0.74 14.48 -6.08
CA VAL A 47 -1.63 13.50 -6.69
C VAL A 47 -0.92 12.88 -7.89
N ALA A 48 -0.93 11.56 -8.01
CA ALA A 48 -0.49 10.83 -9.20
C ALA A 48 -1.71 10.44 -10.04
N LEU A 49 -1.69 10.75 -11.33
CA LEU A 49 -2.72 10.41 -12.29
C LEU A 49 -2.14 9.52 -13.38
N GLU A 50 -2.98 8.68 -13.97
CA GLU A 50 -2.63 7.96 -15.19
C GLU A 50 -2.58 8.94 -16.36
N LYS A 51 -1.52 8.90 -17.16
CA LYS A 51 -1.44 9.68 -18.40
C LYS A 51 -2.56 9.24 -19.36
N PRO A 52 -3.01 10.13 -20.26
CA PRO A 52 -4.09 9.87 -21.19
C PRO A 52 -3.66 9.00 -22.38
N LEU A 53 -3.12 7.82 -22.07
CA LEU A 53 -2.69 6.82 -23.04
C LEU A 53 -3.91 6.36 -23.82
N CYS A 54 -3.86 6.48 -25.15
CA CYS A 54 -4.95 6.11 -26.05
C CYS A 54 -6.28 6.83 -25.86
N MET A 55 -6.31 7.93 -25.12
CA MET A 55 -7.53 8.72 -24.95
C MET A 55 -7.79 9.67 -26.12
N PHE A 56 -6.72 10.15 -26.76
CA PHE A 56 -6.77 11.13 -27.84
C PHE A 56 -6.51 10.49 -29.22
N ASP A 57 -6.96 9.24 -29.40
CA ASP A 57 -6.77 8.52 -30.65
C ASP A 57 -7.85 8.96 -31.66
N SER A 58 -7.54 9.99 -32.44
CA SER A 58 -8.40 10.35 -33.57
C SER A 58 -8.20 9.29 -34.66
N SER A 59 -9.29 8.72 -35.16
CA SER A 59 -9.28 7.82 -36.33
C SER A 59 -8.71 8.45 -37.61
N ALA A 60 -8.37 9.75 -37.58
CA ALA A 60 -7.60 10.46 -38.59
C ALA A 60 -6.15 10.59 -38.11
N ALA A 61 -5.18 10.37 -39.00
CA ALA A 61 -3.77 10.59 -38.71
C ALA A 61 -3.58 12.02 -38.16
N LEU A 62 -3.13 12.13 -36.91
CA LEU A 62 -2.75 13.40 -36.30
C LEU A 62 -1.52 13.93 -37.04
N HIS A 63 -1.74 14.84 -37.99
CA HIS A 63 -0.66 15.49 -38.73
C HIS A 63 -0.19 16.74 -37.98
N GLY A 64 0.98 16.67 -37.37
CA GLY A 64 1.61 17.80 -36.68
C GLY A 64 2.21 17.41 -35.33
N THR A 65 2.75 18.39 -34.62
CA THR A 65 3.24 18.23 -33.25
C THR A 65 2.13 18.56 -32.26
N TYR A 66 1.90 17.65 -31.33
CA TYR A 66 0.84 17.76 -30.33
C TYR A 66 1.41 17.62 -28.93
N GLU A 67 0.89 18.41 -28.02
CA GLU A 67 1.22 18.32 -26.60
C GLU A 67 -0.07 18.15 -25.80
N VAL A 68 0.03 17.41 -24.70
CA VAL A 68 -1.07 17.24 -23.76
C VAL A 68 -0.81 18.13 -22.56
N TYR A 69 -1.75 19.01 -22.26
CA TYR A 69 -1.72 19.85 -21.07
C TYR A 69 -2.60 19.25 -19.99
N LEU A 70 -2.11 19.26 -18.75
CA LEU A 70 -2.86 18.91 -17.55
C LEU A 70 -3.25 20.18 -16.81
N TYR A 71 -4.56 20.40 -16.68
CA TYR A 71 -5.11 21.48 -15.88
C TYR A 71 -5.57 20.99 -14.51
N VAL A 72 -5.43 21.86 -13.51
CA VAL A 72 -5.84 21.63 -12.13
C VAL A 72 -6.78 22.73 -11.69
N LEU A 73 -7.86 22.34 -11.02
CA LEU A 73 -8.87 23.25 -10.46
C LEU A 73 -9.29 22.75 -9.08
N VAL A 74 -9.51 23.64 -8.12
CA VAL A 74 -10.14 23.25 -6.84
C VAL A 74 -11.62 22.99 -7.10
N ASP A 75 -12.17 21.90 -6.58
CA ASP A 75 -13.56 21.49 -6.83
C ASP A 75 -14.59 22.59 -6.47
N SER A 76 -14.32 23.34 -5.40
CA SER A 76 -15.17 24.45 -4.96
C SER A 76 -15.11 25.69 -5.85
N ALA A 77 -14.24 25.72 -6.86
CA ALA A 77 -14.18 26.83 -7.80
C ALA A 77 -15.47 26.89 -8.64
N SER A 78 -15.94 28.11 -8.93
CA SER A 78 -17.17 28.32 -9.70
C SER A 78 -17.10 27.59 -11.05
N SER A 79 -18.17 26.85 -11.40
CA SER A 79 -18.28 26.18 -12.69
C SER A 79 -18.18 27.15 -13.88
N ARG A 80 -18.50 28.44 -13.68
CA ARG A 80 -18.31 29.50 -14.68
C ARG A 80 -16.85 29.73 -15.06
N ASN A 81 -15.92 29.38 -14.17
CA ASN A 81 -14.49 29.56 -14.37
C ASN A 81 -13.77 28.25 -14.72
N ALA A 82 -14.48 27.14 -14.95
CA ALA A 82 -13.88 25.84 -15.22
C ALA A 82 -13.45 25.63 -16.69
N SER A 83 -13.51 26.67 -17.54
CA SER A 83 -12.99 26.60 -18.90
C SER A 83 -11.47 26.59 -18.89
N VAL A 84 -10.86 25.75 -19.73
CA VAL A 84 -9.40 25.62 -19.92
C VAL A 84 -8.91 26.31 -21.19
N GLN A 85 -9.82 26.97 -21.92
CA GLN A 85 -9.54 27.70 -23.15
C GLN A 85 -10.32 29.01 -23.20
N ASP A 86 -9.83 29.95 -24.00
CA ASP A 86 -10.48 31.22 -24.26
C ASP A 86 -11.53 31.15 -25.40
N SER A 87 -12.13 32.29 -25.75
CA SER A 87 -13.11 32.39 -26.84
C SER A 87 -12.53 32.10 -28.23
N THR A 88 -11.21 32.16 -28.38
CA THR A 88 -10.48 31.85 -29.62
C THR A 88 -10.05 30.38 -29.72
N LYS A 89 -10.40 29.56 -28.71
CA LYS A 89 -9.96 28.16 -28.54
C LYS A 89 -8.46 28.01 -28.24
N THR A 90 -7.82 29.07 -27.78
CA THR A 90 -6.44 29.03 -27.30
C THR A 90 -6.44 28.48 -25.87
N PRO A 91 -5.55 27.54 -25.52
CA PRO A 91 -5.45 27.01 -24.16
C PRO A 91 -5.02 28.12 -23.19
N LEU A 92 -5.61 28.14 -21.99
CA LEU A 92 -5.23 29.11 -20.96
C LEU A 92 -3.80 28.86 -20.48
N SER A 93 -3.02 29.92 -20.34
CA SER A 93 -1.65 29.85 -19.80
C SER A 93 -1.57 30.31 -18.33
N SER A 94 -2.69 30.24 -17.61
CA SER A 94 -2.80 30.63 -16.21
C SER A 94 -1.88 29.81 -15.31
N THR A 95 -1.23 30.51 -14.40
CA THR A 95 -0.31 29.97 -13.40
C THR A 95 -1.02 29.66 -12.08
N PRO A 96 -0.44 28.80 -11.23
CA PRO A 96 -0.98 28.57 -9.90
C PRO A 96 -1.02 29.84 -9.03
N GLN A 97 -0.10 30.80 -9.22
CA GLN A 97 -0.11 32.06 -8.47
C GLN A 97 -1.30 32.95 -8.87
N GLU A 98 -1.57 33.09 -10.17
CA GLU A 98 -2.70 33.89 -10.69
C GLU A 98 -4.06 33.30 -10.30
N THR A 99 -4.12 31.98 -10.10
CA THR A 99 -5.36 31.25 -9.80
C THR A 99 -5.54 30.90 -8.32
N GLU A 100 -4.67 31.40 -7.44
CA GLU A 100 -4.64 31.04 -6.01
C GLU A 100 -4.61 29.51 -5.78
N GLY A 101 -3.78 28.81 -6.54
CA GLY A 101 -3.65 27.36 -6.50
C GLY A 101 -4.85 26.62 -7.09
N GLY A 102 -5.57 27.24 -8.04
CA GLY A 102 -6.73 26.67 -8.70
C GLY A 102 -8.08 27.04 -8.07
N ARG A 103 -8.12 27.98 -7.12
CA ARG A 103 -9.36 28.39 -6.43
C ARG A 103 -10.23 29.35 -7.24
N THR A 104 -9.61 30.19 -8.05
CA THR A 104 -10.33 31.21 -8.84
C THR A 104 -10.54 30.78 -10.30
N GLY A 105 -9.81 29.77 -10.77
CA GLY A 105 -9.89 29.19 -12.11
C GLY A 105 -8.82 28.12 -12.33
N PRO A 106 -8.83 27.38 -13.44
CA PRO A 106 -7.86 26.31 -13.68
C PRO A 106 -6.50 26.90 -14.03
N TYR A 107 -5.43 26.20 -13.63
CA TYR A 107 -4.07 26.50 -14.06
C TYR A 107 -3.43 25.31 -14.75
N LYS A 108 -2.48 25.57 -15.64
CA LYS A 108 -1.70 24.54 -16.33
C LYS A 108 -0.62 24.02 -15.38
N ALA A 109 -0.68 22.74 -15.00
CA ALA A 109 0.21 22.13 -14.02
C ALA A 109 1.28 21.23 -14.63
N ALA A 110 0.96 20.56 -15.75
CA ALA A 110 1.93 19.75 -16.49
C ALA A 110 1.70 19.89 -18.01
N ALA A 111 2.76 19.62 -18.76
CA ALA A 111 2.73 19.50 -20.21
C ALA A 111 3.66 18.34 -20.60
N PHE A 112 3.23 17.50 -21.53
CA PHE A 112 3.99 16.35 -22.00
C PHE A 112 3.55 15.95 -23.41
N ASP A 113 4.46 15.32 -24.14
CA ASP A 113 4.20 14.86 -25.49
C ASP A 113 3.07 13.82 -25.54
N LEU A 114 2.31 13.83 -26.64
CA LEU A 114 1.33 12.80 -26.91
C LEU A 114 2.05 11.48 -27.22
N ALA A 115 1.92 10.49 -26.35
CA ALA A 115 2.46 9.15 -26.56
C ALA A 115 1.56 8.34 -27.51
N PRO A 116 2.09 7.78 -28.62
CA PRO A 116 1.33 6.86 -29.47
C PRO A 116 0.96 5.59 -28.73
N CYS A 117 -0.23 5.06 -29.00
CA CYS A 117 -0.69 3.79 -28.40
C CYS A 117 0.19 2.58 -28.71
N SER A 118 0.82 2.58 -29.88
CA SER A 118 1.68 1.48 -30.33
C SER A 118 3.02 1.43 -29.60
N ASP A 119 3.43 2.52 -28.95
CA ASP A 119 4.82 2.75 -28.53
C ASP A 119 4.97 2.76 -27.00
N LEU A 120 4.03 2.14 -26.28
CA LEU A 120 4.09 2.07 -24.81
C LEU A 120 5.17 1.10 -24.34
N PRO A 121 6.06 1.50 -23.41
CA PRO A 121 7.12 0.63 -22.91
C PRO A 121 6.55 -0.51 -22.08
N SER A 122 6.99 -1.75 -22.30
CA SER A 122 6.51 -2.90 -21.52
C SER A 122 6.78 -2.71 -20.02
N LEU A 123 5.74 -2.93 -19.21
CA LEU A 123 5.86 -2.89 -17.75
C LEU A 123 6.70 -4.04 -17.17
N ASP A 124 6.97 -5.09 -17.96
CA ASP A 124 7.84 -6.20 -17.53
C ASP A 124 9.31 -5.76 -17.39
N ALA A 125 9.70 -4.64 -18.02
CA ALA A 125 11.02 -4.03 -17.88
C ALA A 125 11.24 -3.31 -16.53
N VAL A 126 10.18 -3.08 -15.74
CA VAL A 126 10.26 -2.40 -14.42
C VAL A 126 11.00 -3.23 -13.36
N ARG A 127 11.44 -4.45 -13.69
CA ARG A 127 12.32 -5.25 -12.80
C ARG A 127 13.69 -4.62 -12.57
N ASP A 128 14.13 -3.71 -13.44
CA ASP A 128 15.33 -2.90 -13.23
C ASP A 128 14.99 -1.57 -12.56
N VAL A 129 15.42 -1.42 -11.30
CA VAL A 129 15.19 -0.21 -10.48
C VAL A 129 15.76 1.04 -11.15
N SER A 130 16.80 0.91 -11.97
CA SER A 130 17.42 2.05 -12.68
C SER A 130 16.52 2.64 -13.76
N GLN A 131 15.62 1.84 -14.35
CA GLN A 131 14.69 2.26 -15.40
C GLN A 131 13.28 2.56 -14.88
N ALA A 132 12.98 2.20 -13.62
CA ALA A 132 11.66 2.33 -13.04
C ALA A 132 11.11 3.77 -13.13
N SER A 133 11.96 4.79 -12.93
CA SER A 133 11.53 6.19 -13.02
C SER A 133 11.12 6.61 -14.43
N GLU A 134 11.85 6.15 -15.44
CA GLU A 134 11.57 6.47 -16.85
C GLU A 134 10.29 5.79 -17.31
N ILE A 135 10.14 4.50 -16.99
CA ILE A 135 8.92 3.74 -17.32
C ILE A 135 7.72 4.35 -16.61
N LEU A 136 7.80 4.64 -15.30
CA LEU A 136 6.69 5.27 -14.58
C LEU A 136 6.32 6.64 -15.16
N ASN A 137 7.28 7.41 -15.66
CA ASN A 137 6.99 8.69 -16.32
C ASN A 137 6.25 8.51 -17.65
N ALA A 138 6.36 7.37 -18.33
CA ALA A 138 5.56 7.09 -19.52
C ALA A 138 4.07 6.87 -19.19
N TYR A 139 3.79 6.32 -18.00
CA TYR A 139 2.43 5.96 -17.58
C TYR A 139 1.75 6.97 -16.65
N LEU A 140 2.53 7.73 -15.88
CA LEU A 140 2.01 8.57 -14.81
C LEU A 140 2.42 10.02 -14.96
N VAL A 141 1.58 10.91 -14.43
CA VAL A 141 1.91 12.29 -14.16
C VAL A 141 1.67 12.60 -12.69
N ARG A 142 2.65 13.20 -12.02
CA ARG A 142 2.53 13.63 -10.62
C ARG A 142 2.32 15.14 -10.55
N VAL A 143 1.20 15.55 -9.98
CA VAL A 143 0.92 16.95 -9.62
C VAL A 143 1.43 17.20 -8.21
N GLY A 144 2.02 18.37 -7.96
CA GLY A 144 2.46 18.80 -6.64
C GLY A 144 3.94 18.61 -6.32
N ILE A 145 4.77 18.30 -7.31
CA ILE A 145 6.17 17.84 -7.07
C ILE A 145 7.21 18.96 -7.08
N ASN A 146 6.88 20.17 -7.52
CA ASN A 146 7.84 21.26 -7.71
C ASN A 146 7.60 22.43 -6.75
N GLY A 147 8.16 22.34 -5.54
CA GLY A 147 8.12 23.46 -4.59
C GLY A 147 8.98 24.65 -4.99
N THR A 148 10.05 24.42 -5.79
CA THR A 148 11.02 25.45 -6.14
C THR A 148 10.41 26.59 -6.96
N CYS A 149 9.42 26.30 -7.81
CA CYS A 149 8.78 27.33 -8.64
C CYS A 149 7.94 28.35 -7.85
N LEU A 150 7.70 28.13 -6.56
CA LEU A 150 7.06 29.11 -5.68
C LEU A 150 8.06 30.08 -5.04
N SER A 151 9.33 29.68 -4.94
CA SER A 151 10.35 30.42 -4.20
C SER A 151 11.41 31.05 -5.10
N ASP A 152 11.65 30.48 -6.28
CA ASP A 152 12.62 30.99 -7.26
C ASP A 152 11.96 32.01 -8.20
N PRO A 153 12.31 33.31 -8.13
CA PRO A 153 11.77 34.33 -9.02
C PRO A 153 12.23 34.18 -10.47
N ASN A 154 13.30 33.40 -10.73
CA ASN A 154 13.84 33.15 -12.06
C ASN A 154 13.46 31.76 -12.59
N PHE A 155 12.48 31.08 -11.97
CA PHE A 155 12.09 29.74 -12.37
C PHE A 155 11.72 29.70 -13.86
N ARG A 156 12.48 28.94 -14.64
CA ARG A 156 12.27 28.77 -16.08
C ARG A 156 11.55 27.44 -16.31
N GLY A 157 10.24 27.48 -16.49
CA GLY A 157 9.45 26.30 -16.83
C GLY A 157 8.00 26.37 -16.37
N LEU A 158 7.30 25.25 -16.50
CA LEU A 158 5.94 25.11 -16.01
C LEU A 158 5.95 24.81 -14.50
N CYS A 159 5.24 25.63 -13.73
CA CYS A 159 5.18 25.48 -12.28
C CYS A 159 4.14 24.43 -11.89
N ASN A 160 4.60 23.38 -11.20
CA ASN A 160 3.78 22.29 -10.67
C ASN A 160 3.88 22.26 -9.13
N PRO A 161 3.35 23.27 -8.44
CA PRO A 161 3.60 23.48 -7.03
C PRO A 161 2.84 22.49 -6.14
N PRO A 162 3.34 22.21 -4.93
CA PRO A 162 2.64 21.40 -3.93
C PRO A 162 1.17 21.81 -3.78
N LEU A 163 0.27 20.83 -3.83
CA LEU A 163 -1.15 21.02 -3.61
C LEU A 163 -1.43 21.32 -2.14
N SER A 164 -2.56 21.99 -1.89
CA SER A 164 -3.03 22.25 -0.53
C SER A 164 -3.50 20.97 0.13
N ALA A 165 -3.20 20.80 1.42
CA ALA A 165 -3.68 19.69 2.23
C ALA A 165 -5.21 19.71 2.39
N ALA A 166 -5.82 18.54 2.58
CA ALA A 166 -7.25 18.37 2.84
C ALA A 166 -8.17 19.13 1.85
N THR A 167 -7.75 19.25 0.59
CA THR A 167 -8.42 20.03 -0.46
C THR A 167 -8.82 19.11 -1.61
N GLU A 168 -10.02 19.31 -2.15
CA GLU A 168 -10.54 18.56 -3.29
C GLU A 168 -10.17 19.28 -4.59
N TYR A 169 -9.51 18.56 -5.48
CA TYR A 169 -9.06 19.02 -6.78
C TYR A 169 -9.71 18.20 -7.90
N ARG A 170 -9.89 18.84 -9.05
CA ARG A 170 -10.25 18.21 -10.31
C ARG A 170 -9.16 18.41 -11.33
N PHE A 171 -9.06 17.45 -12.24
CA PHE A 171 -8.04 17.39 -13.27
C PHE A 171 -8.67 17.28 -14.64
N LYS A 172 -8.00 17.82 -15.66
CA LYS A 172 -8.44 17.71 -17.06
C LYS A 172 -7.25 17.64 -18.00
N TYR A 173 -7.30 16.73 -18.96
CA TYR A 173 -6.34 16.68 -20.05
C TYR A 173 -6.88 17.42 -21.27
N VAL A 174 -5.99 18.16 -21.92
CA VAL A 174 -6.30 18.96 -23.11
C VAL A 174 -5.25 18.68 -24.16
N LEU A 175 -5.68 18.27 -25.35
CA LEU A 175 -4.82 18.07 -26.51
C LEU A 175 -4.69 19.39 -27.26
N VAL A 176 -3.45 19.85 -27.44
CA VAL A 176 -3.14 21.10 -28.13
C VAL A 176 -2.30 20.80 -29.35
N ASN A 177 -2.68 21.34 -30.50
CA ASN A 177 -1.82 21.36 -31.67
C ASN A 177 -0.82 22.51 -31.52
N ILE A 178 0.45 22.18 -31.40
CA ILE A 178 1.51 23.17 -31.12
C ILE A 178 1.72 24.10 -32.32
N SER A 179 1.48 23.61 -33.54
CA SER A 179 1.66 24.41 -34.76
C SER A 179 0.60 25.51 -34.90
N THR A 180 -0.64 25.24 -34.48
CA THR A 180 -1.73 26.23 -34.53
C THR A 180 -1.94 26.96 -33.21
N GLY A 181 -1.44 26.41 -32.10
CA GLY A 181 -1.68 26.94 -30.75
C GLY A 181 -3.11 26.72 -30.24
N LEU A 182 -3.91 25.88 -30.91
CA LEU A 182 -5.32 25.70 -30.60
C LEU A 182 -5.59 24.36 -29.91
N VAL A 183 -6.59 24.38 -29.03
CA VAL A 183 -7.17 23.15 -28.43
C VAL A 183 -7.88 22.35 -29.51
N GLN A 184 -7.50 21.08 -29.63
CA GLN A 184 -8.08 20.13 -30.57
C GLN A 184 -9.10 19.23 -29.91
N ASP A 185 -8.78 18.74 -28.71
CA ASP A 185 -9.65 17.86 -27.94
C ASP A 185 -9.40 18.01 -26.44
N GLN A 186 -10.32 17.53 -25.61
CA GLN A 186 -10.23 17.59 -24.16
C GLN A 186 -11.06 16.48 -23.49
N THR A 187 -10.59 16.00 -22.35
CA THR A 187 -11.35 15.05 -21.52
C THR A 187 -12.49 15.75 -20.76
N LEU A 188 -13.35 15.00 -20.09
CA LEU A 188 -14.11 15.57 -18.98
C LEU A 188 -13.17 15.95 -17.82
N TRP A 189 -13.68 16.78 -16.91
CA TRP A 189 -13.05 16.95 -15.60
C TRP A 189 -13.15 15.64 -14.81
N SER A 190 -12.11 15.29 -14.06
CA SER A 190 -12.14 14.15 -13.16
C SER A 190 -13.20 14.31 -12.07
N ASP A 191 -13.51 13.20 -11.40
CA ASP A 191 -14.13 13.26 -10.09
C ASP A 191 -13.24 14.03 -9.10
N PRO A 192 -13.82 14.64 -8.06
CA PRO A 192 -13.05 15.34 -7.03
C PRO A 192 -12.09 14.40 -6.32
N VAL A 193 -10.82 14.76 -6.32
CA VAL A 193 -9.74 14.03 -5.65
C VAL A 193 -9.29 14.84 -4.45
N ARG A 194 -9.42 14.25 -3.26
CA ARG A 194 -9.06 14.90 -2.01
C ARG A 194 -7.62 14.58 -1.60
N THR A 195 -6.80 15.61 -1.38
CA THR A 195 -5.49 15.44 -0.74
C THR A 195 -5.64 15.06 0.73
N ASN A 196 -4.66 14.33 1.27
CA ASN A 196 -4.72 13.87 2.65
C ASN A 196 -4.64 15.02 3.64
N ARG A 197 -5.08 14.78 4.87
CA ARG A 197 -4.91 15.67 6.01
C ARG A 197 -3.71 15.21 6.83
N LEU A 198 -2.91 16.14 7.35
CA LEU A 198 -1.92 15.81 8.37
C LEU A 198 -2.63 15.25 9.61
N THR A 199 -2.29 14.02 9.98
CA THR A 199 -2.52 13.55 11.34
C THR A 199 -1.53 14.32 12.23
N PRO A 200 -2.00 15.16 13.17
CA PRO A 200 -1.09 15.90 14.03
C PRO A 200 -0.26 14.91 14.87
N TYR A 201 1.01 15.23 15.10
CA TYR A 201 1.93 14.36 15.85
C TYR A 201 1.38 14.02 17.24
N SER A 202 0.64 14.95 17.87
CA SER A 202 -0.04 14.75 19.16
C SER A 202 -1.18 13.74 19.13
N ALA A 203 -1.72 13.39 17.96
CA ALA A 203 -2.72 12.34 17.78
C ALA A 203 -2.09 10.98 17.41
N ILE A 204 -0.77 10.94 17.18
CA ILE A 204 -0.05 9.69 17.00
C ILE A 204 0.18 9.10 18.39
N ASP A 205 -0.60 8.07 18.72
CA ASP A 205 -0.36 7.29 19.92
C ASP A 205 0.97 6.54 19.77
N THR A 206 2.00 7.10 20.38
CA THR A 206 3.35 6.50 20.46
C THR A 206 3.47 5.54 21.64
N TRP A 207 2.38 5.27 22.37
CA TRP A 207 2.40 4.42 23.57
C TRP A 207 2.82 2.98 23.23
N PRO A 208 3.98 2.50 23.74
CA PRO A 208 4.51 1.18 23.41
C PRO A 208 3.64 0.01 23.90
N GLY A 209 2.73 0.25 24.84
CA GLY A 209 2.01 -0.79 25.57
C GLY A 209 0.99 -1.57 24.75
N ARG A 210 0.45 -1.02 23.67
CA ARG A 210 -0.61 -1.69 22.89
C ARG A 210 -0.12 -2.85 22.01
N ARG A 211 1.18 -2.90 21.68
CA ARG A 211 1.76 -4.01 20.90
C ARG A 211 2.77 -4.87 21.67
N SER A 212 3.19 -4.44 22.87
CA SER A 212 4.24 -5.12 23.65
C SER A 212 3.73 -5.83 24.92
N GLY A 213 2.50 -5.58 25.37
CA GLY A 213 1.96 -6.23 26.57
C GLY A 213 2.04 -7.76 26.53
N GLY A 214 1.64 -8.37 25.41
CA GLY A 214 1.74 -9.83 25.23
C GLY A 214 3.19 -10.34 25.22
N MET A 215 4.10 -9.61 24.57
CA MET A 215 5.52 -9.98 24.50
C MET A 215 6.19 -9.91 25.87
N ILE A 216 5.87 -8.91 26.70
CA ILE A 216 6.38 -8.76 28.07
C ILE A 216 5.86 -9.89 28.97
N VAL A 217 4.57 -10.24 28.86
CA VAL A 217 3.97 -11.34 29.63
C VAL A 217 4.61 -12.68 29.26
N ILE A 218 4.75 -12.96 27.97
CA ILE A 218 5.35 -14.21 27.47
C ILE A 218 6.81 -14.34 27.91
N THR A 219 7.60 -13.27 27.78
CA THR A 219 9.02 -13.27 28.20
C THR A 219 9.17 -13.43 29.72
N SER A 220 8.27 -12.83 30.51
CA SER A 220 8.27 -12.98 31.98
C SER A 220 7.95 -14.42 32.42
N ILE A 221 7.00 -15.08 31.76
CA ILE A 221 6.64 -16.48 32.03
C ILE A 221 7.80 -17.41 31.65
N LEU A 222 8.31 -17.28 30.41
CA LEU A 222 9.44 -18.10 29.93
C LEU A 222 10.70 -17.91 30.76
N GLY A 223 10.96 -16.71 31.27
CA GLY A 223 12.12 -16.42 32.12
C GLY A 223 12.00 -16.95 33.55
N SER A 224 10.81 -16.97 34.14
CA SER A 224 10.61 -17.39 35.54
C SER A 224 10.36 -18.88 35.72
N LEU A 225 9.78 -19.56 34.73
CA LEU A 225 9.49 -21.00 34.74
C LEU A 225 10.71 -21.89 35.05
N PRO A 226 11.91 -21.71 34.46
CA PRO A 226 13.06 -22.55 34.78
C PRO A 226 13.52 -22.40 36.24
N PHE A 227 13.40 -21.20 36.82
CA PHE A 227 13.73 -20.97 38.23
C PHE A 227 12.81 -21.75 39.16
N PHE A 228 11.49 -21.71 38.92
CA PHE A 228 10.53 -22.48 39.71
C PHE A 228 10.73 -24.00 39.55
N LEU A 229 11.07 -24.47 38.34
CA LEU A 229 11.40 -25.87 38.11
C LEU A 229 12.64 -26.31 38.90
N LEU A 230 13.69 -25.49 38.95
CA LEU A 230 14.90 -25.78 39.71
C LEU A 230 14.64 -25.86 41.22
N VAL A 231 13.87 -24.92 41.77
CA VAL A 231 13.47 -24.93 43.18
C VAL A 231 12.65 -26.18 43.51
N GLY A 232 11.69 -26.54 42.65
CA GLY A 232 10.89 -27.75 42.81
C GLY A 232 11.74 -29.03 42.75
N PHE A 233 12.69 -29.10 41.82
CA PHE A 233 13.59 -30.23 41.68
C PHE A 233 14.52 -30.39 42.89
N ALA A 234 15.12 -29.29 43.37
CA ALA A 234 15.94 -29.29 44.58
C ALA A 234 15.12 -29.72 45.81
N GLY A 235 13.89 -29.21 45.95
CA GLY A 235 12.97 -29.63 47.01
C GLY A 235 12.65 -31.13 46.94
N ALA A 236 12.42 -31.67 45.75
CA ALA A 236 12.15 -33.10 45.55
C ALA A 236 13.36 -33.98 45.92
N ILE A 237 14.58 -33.55 45.61
CA ILE A 237 15.81 -34.24 46.02
C ILE A 237 15.91 -34.25 47.55
N VAL A 238 15.78 -33.09 48.21
CA VAL A 238 15.87 -32.99 49.67
C VAL A 238 14.80 -33.86 50.33
N LEU A 239 13.56 -33.83 49.84
CA LEU A 239 12.47 -34.64 50.39
C LEU A 239 12.72 -36.15 50.19
N SER A 240 13.35 -36.54 49.09
CA SER A 240 13.71 -37.94 48.80
C SER A 240 14.87 -38.41 49.69
N LEU A 241 15.85 -37.55 49.95
CA LEU A 241 16.95 -37.82 50.88
C LEU A 241 16.44 -37.94 52.32
N MET A 242 15.52 -37.08 52.75
CA MET A 242 14.92 -37.13 54.08
C MET A 242 13.95 -38.31 54.26
N ARG A 243 13.29 -38.77 53.19
CA ARG A 243 12.51 -40.03 53.18
C ARG A 243 13.37 -41.29 53.03
N GLY A 244 14.66 -41.14 52.70
CA GLY A 244 15.60 -42.22 52.44
C GLY A 244 16.25 -42.82 53.69
N ASP A 245 15.95 -42.34 54.90
CA ASP A 245 16.49 -42.89 56.15
C ASP A 245 15.42 -43.55 57.02
N PRO A 246 15.26 -44.89 56.92
CA PRO A 246 14.68 -45.67 57.98
C PRO A 246 15.77 -46.54 58.63
N ARG A 247 16.46 -46.07 59.68
CA ARG A 247 17.15 -46.96 60.63
C ARG A 247 17.51 -46.30 61.98
N SER A 248 16.54 -46.25 62.89
CA SER A 248 16.83 -46.52 64.31
C SER A 248 15.86 -47.56 64.83
N GLN A 249 16.14 -48.82 64.51
CA GLN A 249 15.79 -49.99 65.33
C GLN A 249 16.42 -51.24 64.73
N ARG A 250 17.51 -51.73 65.34
CA ARG A 250 17.76 -53.16 65.62
C ARG A 250 19.13 -53.36 66.29
N ALA A 251 19.08 -53.51 67.60
CA ALA A 251 19.89 -54.43 68.40
C ALA A 251 19.02 -54.75 69.61
N ALA A 252 18.70 -55.98 70.02
CA ALA A 252 19.07 -57.31 69.61
C ALA A 252 17.90 -58.24 70.00
N PHE A 253 17.71 -59.35 69.28
CA PHE A 253 16.78 -60.42 69.64
C PHE A 253 17.59 -61.63 70.12
N HIS A 254 17.16 -62.24 71.23
CA HIS A 254 17.45 -63.60 71.67
C HIS A 254 16.21 -64.12 72.44
N PRO A 255 15.98 -65.44 72.53
CA PRO A 255 15.10 -66.15 71.60
C PRO A 255 13.85 -66.75 72.28
N GLY A 256 12.86 -67.14 71.49
CA GLY A 256 11.82 -68.06 71.96
C GLY A 256 10.66 -68.27 70.99
N GLY A 257 10.52 -69.50 70.48
CA GLY A 257 9.20 -70.11 70.22
C GLY A 257 8.64 -70.11 68.80
N GLY A 258 8.97 -71.17 68.04
CA GLY A 258 8.02 -72.08 67.37
C GLY A 258 6.99 -71.55 66.34
N GLY A 259 7.04 -72.10 65.13
CA GLY A 259 5.88 -72.17 64.22
C GLY A 259 6.22 -72.05 62.74
N SER A 260 6.11 -73.16 62.00
CA SER A 260 6.30 -73.28 60.54
C SER A 260 4.95 -73.13 59.78
N PRO A 261 4.84 -73.26 58.44
CA PRO A 261 5.04 -72.18 57.46
C PRO A 261 3.82 -71.96 56.52
N GLY A 262 3.78 -70.82 55.80
CA GLY A 262 2.69 -70.49 54.87
C GLY A 262 3.11 -69.65 53.64
N ARG A 263 3.68 -70.35 52.67
CA ARG A 263 3.76 -70.19 51.20
C ARG A 263 3.14 -68.95 50.48
N GLY A 264 3.95 -68.39 49.57
CA GLY A 264 3.57 -67.87 48.22
C GLY A 264 3.29 -66.36 48.13
N ASP A 265 3.57 -65.63 47.06
CA ASP A 265 4.35 -65.85 45.84
C ASP A 265 4.64 -64.45 45.25
N VAL A 266 5.76 -64.34 44.53
CA VAL A 266 6.16 -63.19 43.71
C VAL A 266 5.39 -63.22 42.38
N PRO A 267 5.13 -62.08 41.72
CA PRO A 267 5.80 -61.92 40.42
C PRO A 267 6.42 -60.54 40.18
N THR A 268 7.60 -60.63 39.58
CA THR A 268 8.46 -59.64 38.94
C THR A 268 7.88 -59.04 37.64
N PRO A 269 8.52 -57.98 37.08
CA PRO A 269 7.94 -57.06 36.10
C PRO A 269 8.27 -57.41 34.64
N LEU A 270 7.50 -56.84 33.70
CA LEU A 270 7.83 -56.74 32.26
C LEU A 270 7.52 -55.30 31.81
N THR A 271 8.54 -54.48 31.56
CA THR A 271 9.19 -54.23 30.25
C THR A 271 8.49 -53.17 29.40
N THR A 272 9.15 -52.02 29.37
CA THR A 272 9.21 -50.92 28.39
C THR A 272 8.67 -51.21 26.98
N ARG A 273 7.91 -50.25 26.42
CA ARG A 273 8.11 -49.82 25.01
C ARG A 273 7.77 -48.33 24.82
N MET A 274 8.78 -47.66 24.29
CA MET A 274 8.83 -46.31 23.76
C MET A 274 8.19 -46.28 22.37
N TYR A 275 7.40 -45.25 22.05
CA TYR A 275 7.17 -44.83 20.67
C TYR A 275 7.18 -43.30 20.61
N VAL A 276 8.13 -42.82 19.80
CA VAL A 276 8.23 -41.46 19.28
C VAL A 276 7.40 -41.43 17.99
N TYR A 277 6.65 -40.35 17.75
CA TYR A 277 6.21 -40.00 16.40
C TYR A 277 6.49 -38.52 16.15
N LEU A 278 7.31 -38.29 15.12
CA LEU A 278 7.56 -37.04 14.43
C LEU A 278 6.63 -37.01 13.20
N ASP A 279 5.78 -36.01 13.11
CA ASP A 279 5.67 -35.02 12.02
C ASP A 279 4.53 -34.04 12.34
#